data_AF-A0A5D2UBS5-F1
#
_entry.id   AF-A0A5D2UBS5-F1
#
_cell.length_a   1.000
_cell.length_b   1.000
_cell.length_c   1.000
_cell.angle_alpha   90.00
_cell.angle_beta   90.00
_cell.angle_gamma   90.00
#
_symmetry.space_group_name_H-M   'P 1'
#
loop_
_entity.id
_entity.type
_entity.pdbx_description
1 polymer ?
#
loop_
_entity_poly.entity_id
_entity_poly.type
_entity_poly.pdbx_seq_one_letter_code
_entity_poly.pdbx_strand_id
1 'polypeptide(L)'
;MSQCQPCDSEGEPLPSTELNEAWKLANAPKNDKFQYTHFAHKINSFDTTPKKLLASDSRLRPDRHALEQGDLSKAGFEKSSDDDDDDDDGESNNSSGFEMELTRDAIASSLMNSL
;
A
#
# COMPACT_ATOMS: atom_id res chain seq x y z
N MET A 1 5.17 12.56 -20.99
CA MET A 1 6.43 11.81 -21.11
C MET A 1 7.45 12.52 -20.24
N SER A 2 8.26 11.76 -19.53
CA SER A 2 9.44 12.27 -18.83
C SER A 2 10.65 12.10 -19.73
N GLN A 3 11.52 13.10 -19.76
CA GLN A 3 12.74 13.09 -20.55
C GLN A 3 13.95 13.18 -19.63
N CYS A 4 15.07 12.57 -20.02
CA CYS A 4 16.33 12.69 -19.32
C CYS A 4 17.46 12.95 -20.31
N GLN A 5 18.47 13.67 -19.83
CA GLN A 5 19.75 13.80 -20.51
C GLN A 5 20.85 13.87 -19.45
N PRO A 6 22.09 13.50 -19.79
CA PRO A 6 23.22 13.66 -18.89
C PRO A 6 23.46 15.13 -18.55
N CYS A 7 23.59 15.43 -17.26
CA CYS A 7 23.94 16.76 -16.75
C CYS A 7 25.28 16.72 -16.01
N ASP A 8 25.94 17.88 -15.91
CA ASP A 8 27.11 18.08 -15.05
C ASP A 8 26.73 18.20 -13.56
N SER A 9 27.72 18.50 -12.71
CA SER A 9 27.51 18.64 -11.26
C SER A 9 26.67 19.86 -10.87
N GLU A 10 26.58 20.86 -11.74
CA GLU A 10 25.77 22.06 -11.54
C GLU A 10 24.32 21.86 -12.04
N GLY A 11 24.05 20.71 -12.69
CA GLY A 11 22.74 20.35 -13.24
C GLY A 11 22.53 20.81 -14.69
N GLU A 12 23.56 21.36 -15.34
CA GLU A 12 23.49 21.83 -16.72
C GLU A 12 23.66 20.67 -17.71
N PRO A 13 22.91 20.64 -18.82
CA PRO A 13 23.06 19.60 -19.83
C PRO A 13 24.47 19.58 -20.42
N LEU A 14 25.05 18.38 -20.56
CA LEU A 14 26.37 18.26 -21.20
C LEU A 14 26.30 18.72 -22.67
N PRO A 15 27.35 19.37 -23.20
CA PRO A 15 27.36 19.78 -24.60
C PRO A 15 27.19 18.57 -25.52
N SER A 16 26.40 18.73 -26.60
CA SER A 16 26.12 17.69 -27.60
C SER A 16 25.33 16.46 -27.14
N THR A 17 24.64 16.52 -25.98
CA THR A 17 23.71 15.46 -25.58
C THR A 17 22.30 15.69 -26.10
N GLU A 18 21.62 14.59 -26.45
CA GLU A 18 20.21 14.60 -26.85
C GLU A 18 19.29 14.23 -25.67
N LEU A 19 18.11 14.87 -25.62
CA LEU A 19 17.04 14.54 -24.69
C LEU A 19 16.41 13.20 -25.07
N ASN A 20 16.56 12.21 -24.20
CA ASN A 20 16.00 10.88 -24.37
C ASN A 20 14.70 10.72 -23.59
N GLU A 21 13.80 9.88 -24.08
CA GLU A 21 12.60 9.51 -23.33
C GLU A 21 12.98 8.65 -22.13
N ALA A 22 12.83 9.20 -20.93
CA ALA A 22 13.14 8.49 -19.69
C ALA A 22 12.01 7.55 -19.29
N TRP A 23 10.76 8.00 -19.48
CA TRP A 23 9.59 7.25 -19.09
C TRP A 23 8.34 7.70 -19.84
N LYS A 24 7.45 6.75 -20.10
CA LYS A 24 6.13 6.97 -20.67
C LYS A 24 5.09 6.10 -20.01
N LEU A 25 3.92 6.72 -19.81
CA LEU A 25 2.74 6.04 -19.31
C LEU A 25 2.30 4.96 -20.31
N ALA A 26 2.11 3.74 -19.81
CA ALA A 26 1.58 2.64 -20.59
C ALA A 26 0.13 2.89 -20.99
N ASN A 27 -0.32 2.27 -22.09
CA ASN A 27 -1.71 2.35 -22.50
C ASN A 27 -2.63 1.70 -21.46
N ALA A 28 -3.75 2.34 -21.17
CA ALA A 28 -4.80 1.77 -20.34
C ALA A 28 -5.72 0.84 -21.17
N PRO A 29 -6.32 -0.19 -20.55
CA PRO A 29 -7.40 -0.95 -21.15
C PRO A 29 -8.54 -0.03 -21.59
N LYS A 30 -9.15 -0.33 -22.73
CA LYS A 30 -10.30 0.44 -23.23
C LYS A 30 -11.55 0.04 -22.46
N ASN A 31 -12.36 1.04 -22.07
CA ASN A 31 -13.66 0.86 -21.41
C ASN A 31 -13.59 0.04 -20.12
N ASP A 32 -12.52 0.23 -19.34
CA ASP A 32 -12.38 -0.42 -18.04
C ASP A 32 -13.40 0.13 -17.03
N LYS A 33 -13.99 -0.77 -16.23
CA LYS A 33 -15.04 -0.44 -15.25
C LYS A 33 -14.58 0.59 -14.21
N PHE A 34 -13.31 0.51 -13.78
CA PHE A 34 -12.75 1.35 -12.73
C PHE A 34 -11.55 2.17 -13.21
N GLN A 35 -11.34 2.24 -14.52
CA GLN A 35 -10.21 2.92 -15.17
C GLN A 35 -8.85 2.41 -14.69
N TYR A 36 -8.77 1.12 -14.36
CA TYR A 36 -7.54 0.48 -13.94
C TYR A 36 -6.58 0.27 -15.10
N THR A 37 -5.29 0.33 -14.78
CA THR A 37 -4.24 -0.08 -15.72
C THR A 37 -4.21 -1.60 -15.87
N HIS A 38 -3.57 -2.10 -16.92
CA HIS A 38 -3.30 -3.54 -17.06
C HIS A 38 -2.51 -4.12 -15.88
N PHE A 39 -1.68 -3.31 -15.23
CA PHE A 39 -0.94 -3.71 -14.03
C PHE A 39 -1.87 -3.83 -12.81
N ALA A 40 -2.75 -2.84 -12.59
CA ALA A 40 -3.67 -2.83 -11.45
C ALA A 40 -4.60 -4.06 -11.43
N HIS A 41 -5.07 -4.52 -12.61
CA HIS A 41 -5.84 -5.77 -12.74
C HIS A 41 -5.13 -7.03 -12.26
N LYS A 42 -3.80 -7.01 -12.11
CA LYS A 42 -3.01 -8.15 -11.64
C LYS A 42 -2.73 -8.12 -10.14
N ILE A 43 -2.89 -6.98 -9.48
CA ILE A 43 -2.47 -6.80 -8.08
C ILE A 43 -3.32 -7.64 -7.14
N ASN A 44 -4.63 -7.68 -7.37
CA ASN A 44 -5.57 -8.38 -6.50
C ASN A 44 -6.05 -9.74 -7.05
N SER A 45 -5.42 -10.23 -8.13
CA SER A 45 -5.77 -11.51 -8.74
C SER A 45 -5.13 -12.69 -8.01
N PHE A 46 -5.90 -13.76 -7.80
CA PHE A 46 -5.40 -15.05 -7.30
C PHE A 46 -4.61 -15.84 -8.36
N ASP A 47 -4.71 -15.49 -9.65
CA ASP A 47 -4.03 -16.21 -10.72
C ASP A 47 -2.51 -15.98 -10.71
N THR A 48 -2.10 -14.79 -10.23
CA THR A 48 -0.70 -14.35 -10.15
C THR A 48 -0.08 -14.59 -8.77
N THR A 49 -0.81 -15.27 -7.88
CA THR A 49 -0.55 -15.32 -6.44
C THR A 49 0.29 -16.53 -6.01
N PRO A 50 1.30 -16.35 -5.14
CA PRO A 50 1.99 -17.47 -4.49
C PRO A 50 1.03 -18.29 -3.62
N LYS A 51 1.17 -19.63 -3.63
CA LYS A 51 0.24 -20.56 -2.94
C LYS A 51 0.12 -20.42 -1.42
N LYS A 52 1.01 -19.66 -0.77
CA LYS A 52 1.03 -19.47 0.68
C LYS A 52 0.96 -17.98 0.98
N LEU A 53 -0.25 -17.48 1.16
CA LEU A 53 -0.49 -16.13 1.61
C LEU A 53 -0.54 -16.06 3.13
N LEU A 54 -0.08 -14.93 3.67
CA LEU A 54 -0.34 -14.58 5.06
C LEU A 54 -1.83 -14.27 5.21
N ALA A 55 -2.39 -14.50 6.39
CA ALA A 55 -3.80 -14.21 6.66
C ALA A 55 -4.13 -12.71 6.48
N SER A 56 -3.17 -11.82 6.77
CA SER A 56 -3.28 -10.38 6.58
C SER A 56 -3.11 -9.92 5.13
N ASP A 57 -2.91 -10.84 4.18
CA ASP A 57 -2.76 -10.46 2.79
C ASP A 57 -4.07 -9.88 2.23
N SER A 58 -3.97 -8.70 1.64
CA SER A 58 -5.12 -7.95 1.16
C SER A 58 -5.95 -8.67 0.09
N ARG A 59 -5.42 -9.71 -0.59
CA ARG A 59 -6.19 -10.56 -1.52
C ARG A 59 -7.25 -11.40 -0.80
N LEU A 60 -7.05 -11.70 0.47
CA LEU A 60 -7.95 -12.50 1.29
C LEU A 60 -9.09 -11.69 1.91
N ARG A 61 -9.10 -10.37 1.76
CA ARG A 61 -10.15 -9.50 2.28
C ARG A 61 -11.51 -9.80 1.62
N PRO A 62 -12.54 -10.19 2.41
CA PRO A 62 -13.80 -10.70 1.88
C PRO A 62 -14.64 -9.63 1.18
N ASP A 63 -14.60 -8.38 1.68
CA ASP A 63 -15.27 -7.22 1.09
C ASP A 63 -14.82 -6.97 -0.35
N ARG A 64 -13.50 -6.98 -0.58
CA ARG A 64 -12.90 -6.70 -1.87
C ARG A 64 -13.10 -7.85 -2.85
N HIS A 65 -13.06 -9.09 -2.38
CA HIS A 65 -13.40 -10.24 -3.21
C HIS A 65 -14.86 -10.17 -3.69
N ALA A 66 -15.81 -9.82 -2.82
CA ALA A 66 -17.20 -9.63 -3.21
C ALA A 66 -17.37 -8.50 -4.24
N LEU A 67 -16.63 -7.40 -4.09
CA LEU A 67 -16.64 -6.28 -5.03
C LEU A 67 -16.15 -6.70 -6.43
N GLU A 68 -15.09 -7.52 -6.51
CA GLU A 68 -14.55 -8.04 -7.77
C GLU A 68 -15.55 -8.95 -8.50
N GLN A 69 -16.31 -9.76 -7.75
CA GLN A 69 -17.39 -10.58 -8.31
C GLN A 69 -18.65 -9.75 -8.66
N GLY A 70 -18.68 -8.46 -8.30
CA GLY A 70 -19.79 -7.56 -8.56
C GLY A 70 -20.94 -7.65 -7.55
N ASP A 71 -20.74 -8.34 -6.42
CA ASP A 71 -21.73 -8.46 -5.34
C ASP A 71 -21.61 -7.27 -4.38
N LEU A 72 -22.25 -6.16 -4.75
CA LEU A 72 -22.21 -4.91 -3.98
C LEU A 72 -22.86 -5.03 -2.60
N SER A 73 -23.88 -5.88 -2.46
CA SER A 73 -24.57 -6.06 -1.18
C SER A 73 -23.66 -6.78 -0.19
N LYS A 74 -23.02 -7.87 -0.64
CA LYS A 74 -22.06 -8.59 0.18
C LYS A 74 -20.82 -7.76 0.49
N ALA A 75 -20.29 -7.04 -0.50
CA ALA A 75 -19.15 -6.16 -0.28
C ALA A 75 -19.42 -5.12 0.82
N GLY A 76 -20.62 -4.52 0.82
CA GLY A 76 -21.03 -3.58 1.87
C GLY A 76 -21.12 -4.23 3.26
N PHE A 77 -21.69 -5.43 3.35
CA PHE A 77 -21.82 -6.16 4.61
C PHE A 77 -20.45 -6.53 5.21
N GLU A 78 -19.57 -7.14 4.41
CA GLU A 78 -18.24 -7.58 4.86
C GLU A 78 -17.38 -6.37 5.26
N LYS A 79 -17.51 -5.24 4.56
CA LYS A 79 -16.81 -4.01 4.92
C LYS A 79 -17.21 -3.49 6.30
N SER A 80 -18.50 -3.52 6.62
CA SER A 80 -18.97 -3.13 7.96
C SER A 80 -18.46 -4.08 9.03
N SER A 81 -18.44 -5.39 8.78
CA SER A 81 -17.90 -6.37 9.73
C SER A 81 -16.41 -6.17 10.00
N ASP A 82 -15.60 -5.97 8.94
CA ASP A 82 -14.15 -5.75 9.08
C ASP A 82 -13.86 -4.47 9.90
N ASP A 83 -14.63 -3.40 9.68
CA ASP A 83 -14.43 -2.13 10.40
C ASP A 83 -14.86 -2.25 11.88
N ASP A 84 -15.94 -2.98 12.17
CA ASP A 84 -16.40 -3.22 13.55
C ASP A 84 -15.37 -4.06 14.34
N ASP A 85 -14.75 -5.07 13.71
CA ASP A 85 -13.71 -5.91 14.34
C ASP A 85 -12.41 -5.11 14.61
N ASP A 86 -11.97 -4.27 13.65
CA ASP A 86 -10.79 -3.40 13.81
C ASP A 86 -10.97 -2.40 14.97
N ASP A 87 -12.19 -1.87 15.15
CA ASP A 87 -12.52 -0.96 16.26
C ASP A 87 -12.48 -1.68 17.63
N ASP A 88 -13.00 -2.91 17.74
CA ASP A 88 -12.94 -3.73 18.98
C ASP A 88 -11.49 -4.12 19.33
N ASP A 89 -10.69 -4.48 18.33
CA ASP A 89 -9.25 -4.73 18.49
C ASP A 89 -8.50 -3.45 18.93
N GLY A 90 -8.88 -2.29 18.39
CA GLY A 90 -8.35 -0.99 18.83
C GLY A 90 -8.69 -0.68 20.29
N GLU A 91 -9.94 -0.90 20.71
CA GLU A 91 -10.38 -0.71 22.09
C GLU A 91 -9.71 -1.70 23.05
N SER A 92 -9.57 -2.97 22.66
CA SER A 92 -8.91 -4.01 23.48
C SER A 92 -7.40 -3.78 23.61
N ASN A 93 -6.72 -3.25 22.59
CA ASN A 93 -5.32 -2.83 22.67
C ASN A 93 -5.11 -1.60 23.58
N ASN A 94 -6.04 -0.65 23.55
CA ASN A 94 -6.05 0.48 24.48
C ASN A 94 -6.33 0.04 25.94
N SER A 95 -7.15 -1.00 26.10
CA SER A 95 -7.49 -1.57 27.41
C SER A 95 -6.40 -2.49 27.98
N SER A 96 -5.66 -3.21 27.14
CA SER A 96 -4.63 -4.18 27.55
C SER A 96 -3.28 -3.55 27.93
N GLY A 97 -3.11 -2.23 27.78
CA GLY A 97 -1.95 -1.50 28.30
C GLY A 97 -0.59 -1.87 27.69
N PHE A 98 -0.58 -2.62 26.58
CA PHE A 98 0.62 -3.23 26.01
C PHE A 98 1.60 -2.20 25.41
N GLU A 99 1.13 -1.01 25.02
CA GLU A 99 1.91 0.01 24.29
C GLU A 99 2.59 1.09 25.17
N MET A 100 2.56 1.01 26.52
CA MET A 100 3.09 2.10 27.36
C MET A 100 4.14 1.74 28.43
N GLU A 101 4.52 0.47 28.61
CA GLU A 101 5.60 0.13 29.56
C GLU A 101 6.99 0.10 28.93
N LEU A 102 7.16 -0.38 27.69
CA LEU A 102 8.49 -0.46 27.07
C LEU A 102 9.11 0.90 26.73
N THR A 103 8.31 1.91 26.42
CA THR A 103 8.80 3.24 26.01
C THR A 103 9.24 4.08 27.20
N ARG A 104 8.63 3.92 28.37
CA ARG A 104 8.97 4.70 29.57
C ARG A 104 10.31 4.25 30.17
N ASP A 105 10.54 2.96 30.26
CA ASP A 105 11.78 2.41 30.85
C ASP A 105 13.00 2.65 29.96
N ALA A 106 12.83 2.58 28.63
CA ALA A 106 13.90 2.90 27.68
C ALA A 106 14.31 4.38 27.72
N ILE A 107 13.34 5.30 27.84
CA ILE A 107 13.61 6.74 27.93
C ILE A 107 14.23 7.12 29.29
N ALA A 108 13.74 6.55 30.39
CA ALA A 108 14.29 6.77 31.72
C ALA A 108 15.75 6.28 31.84
N SER A 109 16.05 5.12 31.24
CA SER A 109 17.40 4.57 31.22
C SER A 109 18.37 5.40 30.37
N SER A 110 17.88 6.02 29.28
CA SER A 110 18.71 6.91 28.44
C SER A 110 19.01 8.26 29.11
N LEU A 111 18.08 8.79 29.92
CA LEU A 111 18.25 10.05 30.64
C LEU A 111 19.18 9.93 31.84
N MET A 112 19.14 8.81 32.59
CA MET A 112 20.02 8.62 33.75
C MET A 112 21.49 8.35 33.39
N ASN A 113 21.77 7.90 32.17
CA ASN A 113 23.14 7.69 31.68
C ASN A 113 23.80 8.94 31.06
N SER A 114 23.11 10.09 31.09
CA SER A 114 23.59 11.37 30.53
C SER A 114 23.89 12.46 31.59
N LEU A 115 24.01 12.07 32.87
CA LEU A 115 24.50 12.93 33.97
C LEU A 115 25.86 12.45 34.48
#